data_AF-A0A117QAG4-F1
#
_entry.id   AF-A0A117QAG4-F1
#
_cell.length_a   1.000
_cell.length_b   1.000
_cell.length_c   1.000
_cell.angle_alpha   90.00
_cell.angle_beta   90.00
_cell.angle_gamma   90.00
#
_symmetry.space_group_name_H-M   'P 1'
#
loop_
_entity.id
_entity.type
_entity.pdbx_description
1 polymer ?
#
loop_
_entity_poly.entity_id
_entity_poly.type
_entity_poly.pdbx_seq_one_letter_code
_entity_poly.pdbx_strand_id
1 'polypeptide(L)'
;MSEYHDHVRQTLEGQNVEPSEDLGIDAMRWTPAPVSDAGTDDGTRSAADTAHALLDRAADAYLSLLNAVLGDGTHHMVANASTPHGDLTEGQELTVIGDAVVINEAASMRVCAVLAAAMVGCATGAVVVRTFGPNGSEFVRGWKVRNFWLRPITAEEIRQAYTVDPVTGAPLAPEPGVEFRQAERVPRPEDQAETTAREASRTAPRDNRPPNRRN
;
A
#
# COMPACT_ATOMS: atom_id res chain seq x y z
N MET A 1 13.07 33.10 46.96
CA MET A 1 14.00 33.75 46.01
C MET A 1 15.48 33.42 46.24
N SER A 2 15.86 32.69 47.30
CA SER A 2 17.26 32.30 47.56
C SER A 2 17.70 31.04 46.80
N GLU A 3 16.82 30.04 46.68
CA GLU A 3 17.15 28.73 46.05
C GLU A 3 17.51 28.83 44.57
N TYR A 4 16.89 29.77 43.84
CA TYR A 4 17.18 29.96 42.41
C TYR A 4 18.57 30.57 42.19
N HIS A 5 19.03 31.43 43.09
CA HIS A 5 20.38 32.01 43.00
C HIS A 5 21.47 30.98 43.36
N ASP A 6 21.19 30.09 44.31
CA ASP A 6 22.14 29.03 44.68
C ASP A 6 22.27 27.97 43.57
N HIS A 7 21.17 27.64 42.87
CA HIS A 7 21.21 26.71 41.73
C HIS A 7 22.04 27.26 40.55
N VAL A 8 21.90 28.56 40.26
CA VAL A 8 22.68 29.22 39.19
C VAL A 8 24.16 29.29 39.55
N ARG A 9 24.50 29.53 40.83
CA ARG A 9 25.89 29.57 41.29
C ARG A 9 26.56 28.20 41.19
N GLN A 10 25.89 27.13 41.63
CA GLN A 10 26.42 25.75 41.53
C GLN A 10 26.64 25.29 40.09
N THR A 11 25.81 25.75 39.16
CA THR A 11 25.94 25.43 37.73
C THR A 11 27.16 26.11 37.11
N LEU A 12 27.48 27.34 37.53
CA LEU A 12 28.63 28.10 37.03
C LEU A 12 29.97 27.65 37.63
N GLU A 13 29.96 27.09 38.83
CA GLU A 13 31.16 26.58 39.53
C GLU A 13 31.57 25.17 39.07
N GLY A 14 30.88 24.57 38.10
CA GLY A 14 31.23 23.28 37.51
C GLY A 14 31.06 22.08 38.45
N GLN A 15 30.24 22.22 39.50
CA GLN A 15 30.03 21.18 40.52
C GLN A 15 28.81 20.29 40.25
N ASN A 16 28.17 20.37 39.09
CA ASN A 16 27.14 19.40 38.74
C ASN A 16 27.76 18.12 38.18
N VAL A 17 27.60 17.04 38.94
CA VAL A 17 27.74 15.68 38.43
C VAL A 17 26.67 15.53 37.34
N GLU A 18 27.10 15.31 36.09
CA GLU A 18 26.22 14.93 34.99
C GLU A 18 25.40 13.70 35.43
N PRO A 19 24.07 13.79 35.55
CA PRO A 19 23.24 12.64 35.90
C PRO A 19 23.10 11.64 34.74
N SER A 20 23.79 11.89 33.61
CA SER A 20 23.71 11.11 32.38
C SER A 20 24.53 9.81 32.41
N GLU A 21 25.47 9.66 33.35
CA GLU A 21 26.31 8.45 33.42
C GLU A 21 25.64 7.25 34.12
N ASP A 22 24.53 7.44 34.84
CA ASP A 22 23.94 6.39 35.70
C ASP A 22 22.65 5.75 35.14
N LEU A 23 22.14 6.23 34.01
CA LEU A 23 21.03 5.60 33.30
C LEU A 23 21.57 4.90 32.06
N GLY A 24 22.18 3.73 32.27
CA GLY A 24 22.59 2.85 31.17
C GLY A 24 21.43 2.65 30.19
N ILE A 25 21.72 2.50 28.90
CA ILE A 25 20.74 2.35 27.80
C ILE A 25 19.65 1.30 28.12
N ASP A 26 19.94 0.31 28.96
CA ASP A 26 18.98 -0.68 29.46
C ASP A 26 17.85 -0.08 30.34
N ALA A 27 18.09 1.01 31.06
CA ALA A 27 17.09 1.70 31.88
C ALA A 27 16.05 2.49 31.05
N MET A 28 16.36 2.81 29.79
CA MET A 28 15.42 3.44 28.85
C MET A 28 14.65 2.42 27.99
N ARG A 29 14.87 1.11 28.20
CA ARG A 29 14.17 0.07 27.44
C ARG A 29 12.72 -0.03 27.91
N TRP A 30 11.82 0.70 27.25
CA TRP A 30 10.37 0.54 27.44
C TRP A 30 9.98 -0.92 27.12
N THR A 31 9.47 -1.63 28.13
CA THR A 31 8.88 -2.94 27.96
C THR A 31 7.36 -2.76 28.03
N PRO A 32 6.61 -2.98 26.93
CA PRO A 32 5.16 -2.86 26.98
C PRO A 32 4.60 -3.83 28.03
N ALA A 33 3.53 -3.42 28.71
CA ALA A 33 2.77 -4.32 29.57
C ALA A 33 2.38 -5.57 28.77
N PRO A 34 2.42 -6.78 29.36
CA PRO A 34 1.99 -7.99 28.67
C PRO A 34 0.55 -7.80 28.17
N VAL A 35 0.28 -8.30 26.96
CA VAL A 35 -1.05 -8.24 26.34
C VAL A 35 -2.04 -8.89 27.31
N SER A 36 -3.02 -8.11 27.76
CA SER A 36 -4.07 -8.58 28.66
C SER A 36 -5.36 -8.70 27.86
N ASP A 37 -5.96 -9.89 27.86
CA ASP A 37 -7.32 -10.12 27.35
C ASP A 37 -8.40 -9.54 28.29
N ALA A 38 -8.01 -8.93 29.41
CA ALA A 38 -8.93 -8.30 30.34
C ALA A 38 -9.55 -7.05 29.72
N GLY A 39 -10.72 -7.21 29.08
CA GLY A 39 -11.64 -6.13 28.78
C GLY A 39 -11.72 -5.65 27.33
N THR A 40 -11.17 -6.36 26.34
CA THR A 40 -11.61 -6.14 24.96
C THR A 40 -12.96 -6.83 24.77
N ASP A 41 -14.01 -6.04 24.56
CA ASP A 41 -15.30 -6.62 24.19
C ASP A 41 -15.21 -7.29 22.81
N ASP A 42 -16.13 -8.24 22.56
CA ASP A 42 -16.18 -9.03 21.33
C ASP A 42 -16.28 -8.13 20.07
N GLY A 43 -16.92 -6.96 20.21
CA GLY A 43 -17.02 -5.96 19.15
C GLY A 43 -15.66 -5.38 18.74
N THR A 44 -14.82 -5.04 19.71
CA THR A 44 -13.47 -4.50 19.45
C THR A 44 -12.57 -5.55 18.77
N ARG A 45 -12.65 -6.81 19.20
CA ARG A 45 -11.91 -7.91 18.56
C ARG A 45 -12.35 -8.12 17.11
N SER A 46 -13.65 -8.20 16.87
CA SER A 46 -14.23 -8.37 15.53
C SER A 46 -13.84 -7.22 14.58
N ALA A 47 -13.79 -5.98 15.09
CA ALA A 47 -13.33 -4.83 14.32
C ALA A 47 -11.85 -4.94 13.96
N ALA A 48 -10.99 -5.38 14.88
CA ALA A 48 -9.56 -5.59 14.62
C ALA A 48 -9.34 -6.71 13.60
N ASP A 49 -10.04 -7.84 13.71
CA ASP A 49 -9.95 -8.94 12.74
C ASP A 49 -10.40 -8.50 11.35
N THR A 50 -11.47 -7.70 11.28
CA THR A 50 -11.93 -7.09 10.03
C THR A 50 -10.87 -6.16 9.44
N ALA A 51 -10.25 -5.31 10.25
CA ALA A 51 -9.20 -4.40 9.80
C ALA A 51 -7.98 -5.16 9.25
N HIS A 52 -7.54 -6.21 9.93
CA HIS A 52 -6.46 -7.08 9.44
C HIS A 52 -6.83 -7.72 8.11
N ALA A 53 -8.03 -8.30 7.98
CA ALA A 53 -8.48 -8.93 6.74
C ALA A 53 -8.55 -7.94 5.57
N LEU A 54 -8.93 -6.67 5.82
CA LEU A 54 -8.92 -5.62 4.80
C LEU A 54 -7.51 -5.20 4.41
N LEU A 55 -6.57 -5.13 5.38
CA LEU A 55 -5.18 -4.82 5.11
C LEU A 55 -4.50 -5.93 4.30
N ASP A 56 -4.74 -7.20 4.65
CA ASP A 56 -4.27 -8.35 3.88
C ASP A 56 -4.79 -8.30 2.45
N ARG A 57 -6.09 -8.00 2.29
CA ARG A 57 -6.69 -7.88 0.95
C ARG A 57 -6.12 -6.70 0.14
N ALA A 58 -5.80 -5.59 0.81
CA ALA A 58 -5.15 -4.45 0.18
C ALA A 58 -3.72 -4.78 -0.25
N ALA A 59 -2.98 -5.51 0.58
CA ALA A 59 -1.64 -6.00 0.27
C ALA A 59 -1.67 -6.96 -0.93
N ASP A 60 -2.61 -7.90 -0.98
CA ASP A 60 -2.82 -8.79 -2.13
C ASP A 60 -3.09 -7.99 -3.42
N ALA A 61 -3.97 -6.99 -3.35
CA ALA A 61 -4.29 -6.15 -4.50
C ALA A 61 -3.09 -5.33 -4.97
N TYR A 62 -2.31 -4.79 -4.02
CA TYR A 62 -1.08 -4.06 -4.29
C TYR A 62 -0.03 -4.96 -4.95
N LEU A 63 0.24 -6.15 -4.40
CA LEU A 63 1.19 -7.10 -4.94
C LEU A 63 0.76 -7.62 -6.32
N SER A 64 -0.52 -7.90 -6.53
CA SER A 64 -1.05 -8.26 -7.86
C SER A 64 -0.87 -7.12 -8.87
N LEU A 65 -1.04 -5.87 -8.47
CA LEU A 65 -0.82 -4.71 -9.33
C LEU A 65 0.66 -4.61 -9.71
N LEU A 66 1.57 -4.71 -8.74
CA LEU A 66 3.00 -4.67 -8.98
C LEU A 66 3.45 -5.79 -9.94
N ASN A 67 3.07 -7.03 -9.63
CA ASN A 67 3.67 -8.20 -10.26
C ASN A 67 3.03 -8.57 -11.60
N ALA A 68 1.77 -8.20 -11.84
CA ALA A 68 1.04 -8.64 -13.03
C ALA A 68 0.65 -7.52 -13.99
N VAL A 69 0.81 -6.24 -13.61
CA VAL A 69 0.29 -5.11 -14.39
C VAL A 69 1.32 -3.99 -14.58
N LEU A 70 2.19 -3.76 -13.60
CA LEU A 70 3.31 -2.83 -13.80
C LEU A 70 4.42 -3.57 -14.57
N GLY A 71 4.78 -3.03 -15.73
CA GLY A 71 5.96 -3.45 -16.47
C GLY A 71 7.13 -2.50 -16.20
N ASP A 72 8.26 -2.72 -16.86
CA ASP A 72 9.48 -1.93 -16.67
C ASP A 72 9.26 -0.40 -16.69
N GLY A 73 9.89 0.28 -15.75
CA GLY A 73 9.87 1.74 -15.63
C GLY A 73 9.88 2.24 -14.20
N THR A 74 9.84 3.56 -14.04
CA THR A 74 9.59 4.23 -12.75
C THR A 74 8.12 4.61 -12.68
N HIS A 75 7.49 4.34 -11.54
CA HIS A 75 6.06 4.54 -11.33
C HIS A 75 5.82 5.41 -10.11
N HIS A 76 5.03 6.46 -10.30
CA HIS A 76 4.51 7.27 -9.22
C HIS A 76 3.08 6.79 -8.95
N MET A 77 2.90 6.08 -7.84
CA MET A 77 1.63 5.52 -7.42
C MET A 77 1.03 6.39 -6.32
N VAL A 78 -0.24 6.73 -6.48
CA VAL A 78 -1.01 7.48 -5.47
C VAL A 78 -2.32 6.75 -5.22
N ALA A 79 -2.57 6.40 -3.96
CA ALA A 79 -3.85 5.87 -3.52
C ALA A 79 -4.61 6.94 -2.74
N ASN A 80 -5.93 6.96 -2.89
CA ASN A 80 -6.83 7.79 -2.09
C ASN A 80 -8.01 6.98 -1.58
N ALA A 81 -8.56 7.45 -0.47
CA ALA A 81 -9.81 6.96 0.08
C ALA A 81 -10.62 8.14 0.65
N SER A 82 -11.89 8.23 0.32
CA SER A 82 -12.83 9.12 0.98
C SER A 82 -13.66 8.30 1.95
N THR A 83 -13.58 8.64 3.24
CA THR A 83 -14.26 7.93 4.32
C THR A 83 -15.17 8.88 5.11
N PRO A 84 -16.10 8.37 5.93
CA PRO A 84 -16.85 9.21 6.86
C PRO A 84 -15.99 10.03 7.85
N HIS A 85 -14.72 9.65 8.02
CA HIS A 85 -13.78 10.31 8.93
C HIS A 85 -12.80 11.25 8.22
N GLY A 86 -12.96 11.45 6.91
CA GLY A 86 -12.12 12.32 6.09
C GLY A 86 -11.47 11.59 4.92
N ASP A 87 -10.74 12.37 4.12
CA ASP A 87 -10.00 11.89 2.98
C ASP A 87 -8.58 11.48 3.38
N LEU A 88 -8.14 10.34 2.85
CA LEU A 88 -6.79 9.81 2.99
C LEU A 88 -6.13 9.81 1.62
N THR A 89 -4.86 10.20 1.55
CA THR A 89 -4.08 10.15 0.31
C THR A 89 -2.64 9.85 0.65
N GLU A 90 -2.09 8.81 0.03
CA GLU A 90 -0.71 8.38 0.21
C GLU A 90 -0.11 8.01 -1.13
N GLY A 91 1.19 8.23 -1.29
CA GLY A 91 1.89 7.97 -2.52
C GLY A 91 3.26 7.35 -2.30
N GLN A 92 3.74 6.69 -3.34
CA GLN A 92 5.08 6.13 -3.40
C GLN A 92 5.64 6.22 -4.81
N GLU A 93 6.95 6.35 -4.89
CA GLU A 93 7.72 6.07 -6.11
C GLU A 93 8.25 4.64 -6.01
N LEU A 94 8.17 3.89 -7.11
CA LEU A 94 8.72 2.56 -7.22
C LEU A 94 9.29 2.34 -8.63
N THR A 95 10.25 1.43 -8.76
CA THR A 95 10.86 1.10 -10.06
C THR A 95 10.78 -0.40 -10.31
N VAL A 96 10.35 -0.78 -11.50
CA VAL A 96 10.32 -2.17 -12.00
C VAL A 96 11.41 -2.33 -13.06
N ILE A 97 12.24 -3.36 -12.92
CA ILE A 97 13.32 -3.72 -13.86
C ILE A 97 13.32 -5.23 -14.03
N GLY A 98 12.66 -5.73 -15.09
CA GLY A 98 12.41 -7.15 -15.26
C GLY A 98 11.63 -7.70 -14.06
N ASP A 99 12.18 -8.73 -13.41
CA ASP A 99 11.55 -9.33 -12.23
C ASP A 99 11.88 -8.61 -10.90
N ALA A 100 12.74 -7.57 -10.95
CA ALA A 100 13.14 -6.82 -9.76
C ALA A 100 12.23 -5.61 -9.54
N VAL A 101 11.79 -5.42 -8.30
CA VAL A 101 10.97 -4.26 -7.88
C VAL A 101 11.67 -3.53 -6.74
N VAL A 102 11.90 -2.23 -6.92
CA VAL A 102 12.46 -1.33 -5.90
C VAL A 102 11.32 -0.48 -5.34
N ILE A 103 11.04 -0.65 -4.05
CA ILE A 103 9.98 0.06 -3.32
C ILE A 103 10.51 0.64 -2.01
N ASN A 104 9.82 1.67 -1.50
CA ASN A 104 9.94 2.09 -0.12
C ASN A 104 8.90 1.35 0.72
N GLU A 105 9.34 0.38 1.52
CA GLU A 105 8.46 -0.49 2.32
C GLU A 105 7.45 0.28 3.19
N ALA A 106 7.91 1.34 3.87
CA ALA A 106 7.04 2.16 4.71
C ALA A 106 5.99 2.91 3.89
N ALA A 107 6.34 3.42 2.71
CA ALA A 107 5.40 4.06 1.80
C ALA A 107 4.41 3.05 1.20
N SER A 108 4.88 1.85 0.86
CA SER A 108 4.03 0.76 0.38
C SER A 108 2.98 0.37 1.43
N MET A 109 3.38 0.27 2.70
CA MET A 109 2.45 -0.02 3.79
C MET A 109 1.39 1.07 3.97
N ARG A 110 1.76 2.35 3.87
CA ARG A 110 0.80 3.47 3.92
C ARG A 110 -0.17 3.44 2.75
N VAL A 111 0.30 3.15 1.54
CA VAL A 111 -0.57 2.94 0.38
C VAL A 111 -1.55 1.79 0.60
N CYS A 112 -1.09 0.65 1.14
CA CYS A 112 -1.97 -0.47 1.49
C CYS A 112 -3.01 -0.08 2.54
N ALA A 113 -2.64 0.71 3.56
CA ALA A 113 -3.58 1.18 4.57
C ALA A 113 -4.68 2.08 3.97
N VAL A 114 -4.33 2.97 3.03
CA VAL A 114 -5.33 3.79 2.31
C VAL A 114 -6.25 2.92 1.45
N LEU A 115 -5.69 1.94 0.74
CA LEU A 115 -6.49 0.98 -0.03
C LEU A 115 -7.44 0.17 0.87
N ALA A 116 -6.98 -0.29 2.03
CA ALA A 116 -7.82 -0.99 3.00
C ALA A 116 -8.96 -0.09 3.50
N ALA A 117 -8.69 1.18 3.78
CA ALA A 117 -9.72 2.15 4.15
C ALA A 117 -10.77 2.34 3.04
N ALA A 118 -10.35 2.39 1.77
CA ALA A 118 -11.24 2.46 0.61
C ALA A 118 -12.10 1.20 0.39
N MET A 119 -11.75 0.08 1.04
CA MET A 119 -12.52 -1.16 0.99
C MET A 119 -13.64 -1.24 2.04
N VAL A 120 -13.64 -0.34 3.03
CA VAL A 120 -14.73 -0.24 4.03
C VAL A 120 -16.04 0.13 3.32
N GLY A 121 -17.16 -0.49 3.69
CA GLY A 121 -18.42 -0.39 2.94
C GLY A 121 -18.99 1.01 2.73
N CYS A 122 -18.60 1.99 3.55
CA CYS A 122 -19.01 3.39 3.43
C CYS A 122 -17.97 4.29 2.75
N ALA A 123 -16.88 3.72 2.24
CA ALA A 123 -15.79 4.47 1.62
C ALA A 123 -15.81 4.34 0.10
N THR A 124 -15.18 5.30 -0.56
CA THR A 124 -14.75 5.20 -1.96
C THR A 124 -13.25 5.36 -2.01
N GLY A 125 -12.62 4.89 -3.08
CA GLY A 125 -11.20 5.14 -3.28
C GLY A 125 -10.72 4.66 -4.62
N ALA A 126 -9.51 5.07 -4.94
CA ALA A 126 -8.84 4.72 -6.18
C ALA A 126 -7.33 4.68 -5.97
N VAL A 127 -6.64 4.00 -6.88
CA VAL A 127 -5.21 4.11 -7.07
C VAL A 127 -4.93 4.55 -8.50
N VAL A 128 -4.02 5.50 -8.64
CA VAL A 128 -3.53 6.00 -9.92
C VAL A 128 -2.04 5.74 -9.99
N VAL A 129 -1.58 5.32 -11.17
CA VAL A 129 -0.16 5.10 -11.43
C VAL A 129 0.23 5.87 -12.67
N ARG A 130 1.11 6.86 -12.49
CA ARG A 130 1.86 7.50 -13.58
C ARG A 130 3.14 6.70 -13.80
N THR A 131 3.43 6.35 -15.04
CA THR A 131 4.54 5.49 -15.44
C THR A 131 5.46 6.23 -16.38
N PHE A 132 6.75 6.18 -16.09
CA PHE A 132 7.86 6.63 -16.92
C PHE A 132 8.57 5.38 -17.46
N GLY A 133 8.24 5.01 -18.69
CA GLY A 133 8.78 3.82 -19.34
C GLY A 133 10.22 4.02 -19.85
N PRO A 134 11.00 2.94 -20.01
CA PRO A 134 12.41 3.01 -20.43
C PRO A 134 12.61 3.57 -21.84
N ASN A 135 11.57 3.58 -22.67
CA ASN A 135 11.56 4.16 -24.02
C ASN A 135 11.22 5.66 -24.04
N GLY A 136 11.16 6.32 -22.88
CA GLY A 136 10.75 7.72 -22.74
C GLY A 136 9.24 7.93 -22.84
N SER A 137 8.44 6.86 -22.86
CA SER A 137 6.97 6.99 -22.79
C SER A 137 6.52 7.40 -21.39
N GLU A 138 5.47 8.22 -21.36
CA GLU A 138 4.87 8.70 -20.14
C GLU A 138 3.35 8.52 -20.21
N PHE A 139 2.78 7.79 -19.25
CA PHE A 139 1.36 7.51 -19.26
C PHE A 139 0.76 7.29 -17.87
N VAL A 140 -0.55 7.50 -17.75
CA VAL A 140 -1.32 7.37 -16.52
C VAL A 140 -2.40 6.31 -16.68
N ARG A 141 -2.51 5.40 -15.71
CA ARG A 141 -3.58 4.39 -15.56
C ARG A 141 -4.19 4.51 -14.17
N GLY A 142 -5.46 4.10 -14.02
CA GLY A 142 -6.15 4.16 -12.73
C GLY A 142 -7.10 2.99 -12.44
N TRP A 143 -7.32 2.74 -11.16
CA TRP A 143 -8.23 1.70 -10.69
C TRP A 143 -9.09 2.22 -9.55
N LYS A 144 -10.40 1.95 -9.58
CA LYS A 144 -11.31 2.20 -8.47
C LYS A 144 -11.33 1.00 -7.53
N VAL A 145 -11.42 1.25 -6.23
CA VAL A 145 -11.65 0.20 -5.24
C VAL A 145 -13.14 -0.14 -5.22
N ARG A 146 -13.48 -1.39 -5.56
CA ARG A 146 -14.86 -1.92 -5.56
C ARG A 146 -14.88 -3.40 -5.22
N ASN A 147 -15.80 -3.80 -4.34
CA ASN A 147 -15.95 -5.18 -3.87
C ASN A 147 -14.61 -5.75 -3.37
N PHE A 148 -13.95 -4.96 -2.50
CA PHE A 148 -12.66 -5.30 -1.88
C PHE A 148 -11.53 -5.57 -2.90
N TRP A 149 -11.56 -4.96 -4.09
CA TRP A 149 -10.56 -5.17 -5.15
C TRP A 149 -10.39 -3.97 -6.09
N LEU A 150 -9.29 -3.95 -6.85
CA LEU A 150 -9.00 -2.95 -7.87
C LEU A 150 -9.75 -3.23 -9.18
N ARG A 151 -10.56 -2.28 -9.63
CA ARG A 151 -11.29 -2.33 -10.90
C ARG A 151 -10.75 -1.28 -11.86
N PRO A 152 -10.36 -1.66 -13.09
CA PRO A 152 -9.78 -0.73 -14.04
C PRO A 152 -10.78 0.37 -14.38
N ILE A 153 -10.28 1.60 -14.53
CA ILE A 153 -11.04 2.71 -15.11
C ILE A 153 -10.58 2.97 -16.54
N THR A 154 -11.42 3.67 -17.29
CA THR A 154 -11.17 4.01 -18.67
C THR A 154 -10.20 5.17 -18.83
N ALA A 155 -9.58 5.27 -20.02
CA ALA A 155 -8.76 6.42 -20.39
C ALA A 155 -9.53 7.77 -20.27
N GLU A 156 -10.84 7.74 -20.55
CA GLU A 156 -11.73 8.89 -20.37
C GLU A 156 -11.88 9.28 -18.90
N GLU A 157 -12.21 8.31 -18.05
CA GLU A 157 -12.41 8.57 -16.61
C GLU A 157 -11.15 9.10 -15.94
N ILE A 158 -9.97 8.55 -16.27
CA ILE A 158 -8.72 9.04 -15.66
C ILE A 158 -8.33 10.42 -16.19
N ARG A 159 -8.55 10.70 -17.48
CA ARG A 159 -8.31 12.02 -18.04
C ARG A 159 -9.23 13.04 -17.37
N GLN A 160 -10.52 12.74 -17.25
CA GLN A 160 -11.47 13.62 -16.56
C GLN A 160 -11.02 13.95 -15.13
N ALA A 161 -10.48 12.97 -14.40
CA ALA A 161 -9.96 13.19 -13.06
C ALA A 161 -8.73 14.12 -13.00
N TYR A 162 -7.91 14.17 -14.05
CA TYR A 162 -6.71 15.03 -14.13
C TYR A 162 -6.98 16.40 -14.76
N THR A 163 -8.00 16.51 -15.60
CA THR A 163 -8.33 17.73 -16.34
C THR A 163 -9.49 18.50 -15.70
N VAL A 164 -9.76 18.28 -14.41
CA VAL A 164 -10.77 18.99 -13.64
C VAL A 164 -10.16 19.42 -12.33
N ASP A 165 -10.24 20.72 -12.03
CA ASP A 165 -9.80 21.27 -10.76
C ASP A 165 -10.64 20.68 -9.62
N PRO A 166 -10.03 20.06 -8.60
CA PRO A 166 -10.77 19.34 -7.57
C PRO A 166 -11.54 20.26 -6.61
N VAL A 167 -11.23 21.55 -6.56
CA VAL A 167 -11.88 22.53 -5.68
C VAL A 167 -13.03 23.24 -6.39
N THR A 168 -12.78 23.66 -7.63
CA THR A 168 -13.68 24.52 -8.40
C THR A 168 -14.49 23.76 -9.45
N GLY A 169 -14.08 22.56 -9.82
CA GLY A 169 -14.66 21.79 -10.92
C GLY A 169 -14.33 22.37 -12.31
N ALA A 170 -13.47 23.39 -12.39
CA ALA A 170 -13.12 24.03 -13.65
C ALA A 170 -12.26 23.09 -14.53
N PRO A 171 -12.43 23.07 -15.86
CA PRO A 171 -11.56 22.32 -16.74
C PRO A 171 -10.11 22.82 -16.64
N LEU A 172 -9.18 21.90 -16.45
CA LEU A 172 -7.74 22.10 -16.53
C LEU A 172 -7.23 21.57 -17.88
N ALA A 173 -6.24 22.24 -18.46
CA ALA A 173 -5.59 21.73 -19.65
C ALA A 173 -4.83 20.43 -19.30
N PRO A 174 -4.93 19.37 -20.14
CA PRO A 174 -4.13 18.18 -19.93
C PRO A 174 -2.64 18.51 -20.04
N GLU A 175 -1.84 17.86 -19.20
CA GLU A 175 -0.38 18.03 -19.21
C GLU A 175 0.20 17.55 -20.56
N PRO A 176 0.99 18.38 -21.27
CA PRO A 176 1.59 17.99 -22.54
C PRO A 176 2.50 16.78 -22.40
N GLY A 177 2.38 15.81 -23.30
CA GLY A 177 3.25 14.62 -23.35
C GLY A 177 2.78 13.44 -22.50
N VAL A 178 1.78 13.62 -21.63
CA VAL A 178 1.22 12.54 -20.81
C VAL A 178 0.08 11.84 -21.55
N GLU A 179 0.21 10.52 -21.72
CA GLU A 179 -0.86 9.69 -22.31
C GLU A 179 -1.78 9.12 -21.23
N PHE A 180 -3.10 9.29 -21.38
CA PHE A 180 -4.09 8.64 -20.52
C PHE A 180 -4.49 7.29 -21.11
N ARG A 181 -4.24 6.20 -20.38
CA ARG A 181 -4.48 4.83 -20.87
C ARG A 181 -5.58 4.12 -20.08
N GLN A 182 -6.28 3.23 -20.78
CA GLN A 182 -7.15 2.24 -20.15
C GLN A 182 -6.32 1.40 -19.17
N ALA A 183 -6.83 1.25 -17.95
CA ALA A 183 -6.20 0.38 -16.99
C ALA A 183 -6.49 -1.10 -17.29
N GLU A 184 -5.52 -1.95 -16.97
CA GLU A 184 -5.65 -3.40 -17.13
C GLU A 184 -6.33 -4.03 -15.91
N ARG A 185 -6.91 -5.23 -16.09
CA ARG A 185 -7.50 -5.97 -14.97
C ARG A 185 -6.37 -6.43 -14.04
N VAL A 186 -6.44 -6.04 -12.77
CA VAL A 186 -5.58 -6.61 -11.73
C VAL A 186 -6.08 -8.02 -11.38
N PRO A 187 -5.30 -9.08 -11.66
CA PRO A 187 -5.72 -10.45 -11.37
C PRO A 187 -5.77 -10.69 -9.86
N ARG A 188 -6.75 -11.47 -9.42
CA ARG A 188 -6.81 -11.89 -8.02
C ARG A 188 -5.85 -13.06 -7.76
N PRO A 189 -5.33 -13.23 -6.53
CA PRO A 189 -4.49 -14.37 -6.19
C PRO A 189 -5.14 -15.72 -6.54
N GLU A 190 -6.46 -15.85 -6.32
CA GLU A 190 -7.21 -17.05 -6.69
C GLU A 190 -7.22 -17.32 -8.20
N ASP A 191 -7.34 -16.28 -9.04
CA ASP A 191 -7.33 -16.39 -10.50
C ASP A 191 -5.94 -16.85 -11.01
N GLN A 192 -4.88 -16.40 -10.33
CA GLN A 192 -3.50 -16.73 -10.67
C GLN A 192 -3.22 -18.19 -10.35
N ALA A 193 -3.57 -18.67 -9.15
CA ALA A 193 -3.40 -20.07 -8.75
C ALA A 193 -4.08 -21.06 -9.71
N GLU A 194 -5.30 -20.75 -10.17
CA GLU A 194 -6.01 -21.56 -11.17
C GLU A 194 -5.28 -21.58 -12.52
N THR A 195 -4.71 -20.44 -12.94
CA THR A 195 -3.95 -20.34 -14.18
C THR A 195 -2.68 -21.18 -14.13
N THR A 196 -1.89 -21.07 -13.04
CA THR A 196 -0.66 -21.84 -12.85
C THR A 196 -0.94 -23.35 -12.79
N ALA A 197 -1.99 -23.76 -12.08
CA ALA A 197 -2.41 -25.16 -12.01
C ALA A 197 -2.82 -25.71 -13.40
N ARG A 198 -3.50 -24.90 -14.21
CA ARG A 198 -3.91 -25.27 -15.57
C ARG A 198 -2.74 -25.34 -16.55
N GLU A 199 -1.73 -24.47 -16.40
CA GLU A 199 -0.49 -24.51 -17.19
C GLU A 199 0.39 -25.72 -16.83
N ALA A 200 0.53 -26.02 -15.53
CA ALA A 200 1.20 -27.22 -15.05
C ALA A 200 0.52 -28.51 -15.56
N SER A 201 -0.82 -28.52 -15.58
CA SER A 201 -1.60 -29.66 -16.10
C SER A 201 -1.45 -29.83 -17.62
N ARG A 202 -1.17 -28.76 -18.38
CA ARG A 202 -0.92 -28.82 -19.84
C ARG A 202 0.48 -29.31 -20.18
N THR A 203 1.45 -29.07 -19.31
CA THR A 203 2.85 -29.49 -19.49
C THR A 203 3.13 -30.89 -18.94
N ALA A 204 2.23 -31.46 -18.13
CA ALA A 204 2.29 -32.84 -17.70
C ALA A 204 2.21 -33.82 -18.90
N PRO A 205 3.12 -34.81 -19.02
CA PRO A 205 3.07 -35.80 -20.08
C PRO A 205 1.74 -36.57 -20.05
N ARG A 206 1.03 -36.64 -21.18
CA ARG A 206 -0.12 -37.55 -21.32
C ARG A 206 0.37 -38.98 -21.15
N ASP A 207 -0.11 -39.66 -20.12
CA ASP A 207 0.12 -41.09 -19.94
C ASP A 207 -0.60 -41.86 -21.06
N ASN A 208 0.12 -42.08 -22.16
CA ASN A 208 -0.34 -42.86 -23.32
C ASN A 208 -0.08 -44.37 -23.12
N ARG A 209 0.06 -44.86 -21.88
CA ARG A 209 0.28 -46.29 -21.64
C ARG A 209 -0.95 -47.08 -22.10
N PRO A 210 -0.80 -48.01 -23.06
CA PRO A 210 -1.93 -48.76 -23.58
C PRO A 210 -2.55 -49.60 -22.45
N PRO A 211 -3.88 -49.75 -22.42
CA PRO A 211 -4.55 -50.55 -21.41
C PRO A 211 -4.06 -52.00 -21.52
N ASN A 212 -3.53 -52.51 -20.41
CA ASN A 212 -2.96 -53.83 -20.32
C ASN A 212 -4.07 -54.87 -20.52
N ARG A 213 -4.18 -55.43 -21.74
CA ARG A 213 -5.08 -56.57 -22.01
C ARG A 213 -4.53 -57.78 -21.27
N ARG A 214 -5.19 -58.14 -20.16
CA ARG A 214 -5.01 -59.46 -19.55
C ARG A 214 -5.74 -60.49 -20.42
N ASN A 215 -5.00 -61.55 -20.77
CA ASN A 215 -5.49 -62.77 -21.41
C ASN A 215 -6.52 -63.49 -20.52
#